data_AF-A0A9D3RT96-F1
#
_entry.id   AF-A0A9D3RT96-F1
#
_cell.length_a   1.000
_cell.length_b   1.000
_cell.length_c   1.000
_cell.angle_alpha   90.00
_cell.angle_beta   90.00
_cell.angle_gamma   90.00
#
_symmetry.space_group_name_H-M   'P 1'
#
loop_
_entity.id
_entity.type
_entity.pdbx_description
1 polymer ?
#
loop_
_entity_poly.entity_id
_entity_poly.type
_entity_poly.pdbx_seq_one_letter_code
_entity_poly.pdbx_strand_id
1 'polypeptide(L)' 'MPVINVDDLTDKDKAKMEVDQLKIEVKLERALVSKCCEEMRDYIQSGADEDPLVKGIPEEKNPFKEKGGCVIC' A
#
# COMPACT_ATOMS: atom_id res chain seq x y z
N MET A 1 10.12 15.43 13.58
CA MET A 1 11.07 14.30 13.59
C MET A 1 12.39 14.84 13.07
N PRO A 2 13.49 14.78 13.84
CA PRO A 2 14.79 15.19 13.32
C PRO A 2 15.20 14.27 12.17
N VAL A 3 15.85 14.81 11.15
CA VAL A 3 16.49 14.01 10.10
C VAL A 3 17.78 13.47 10.71
N ILE A 4 17.83 12.18 10.99
CA ILE A 4 18.96 11.52 11.64
C ILE A 4 19.71 10.72 10.57
N ASN A 5 21.01 10.95 10.42
CA ASN A 5 21.84 10.10 9.58
C ASN A 5 22.18 8.81 10.33
N VAL A 6 21.61 7.68 9.89
CA VAL A 6 21.71 6.38 10.57
C VAL A 6 23.13 5.82 10.50
N ASP A 7 23.93 6.25 9.53
CA ASP A 7 25.29 5.79 9.31
C ASP A 7 26.32 6.42 10.28
N ASP A 8 26.01 7.59 10.85
CA ASP A 8 26.88 8.31 11.80
C ASP A 8 26.67 7.86 13.27
N LEU A 9 25.70 6.96 13.52
CA LEU A 9 25.32 6.51 14.85
C LEU A 9 26.14 5.32 15.33
N THR A 10 26.55 5.35 16.60
CA THR A 10 27.16 4.18 17.25
C THR A 10 26.14 3.06 17.45
N ASP A 11 26.59 1.81 17.55
CA ASP A 11 25.70 0.66 17.81
C ASP A 11 24.86 0.83 19.08
N LYS A 12 25.43 1.50 20.09
CA LYS A 12 24.73 1.82 21.34
C LYS A 12 23.58 2.81 21.12
N ASP A 13 23.76 3.79 20.25
CA ASP A 13 22.74 4.81 20.00
C ASP A 13 21.64 4.27 19.08
N LYS A 14 21.97 3.39 18.13
CA LYS A 14 20.98 2.60 17.36
C LYS A 14 20.10 1.76 18.28
N ALA A 15 20.70 1.03 19.22
CA ALA A 15 19.96 0.19 20.17
C ALA A 15 19.04 1.01 21.09
N LYS A 16 19.45 2.20 21.54
CA LYS A 16 18.58 3.09 22.33
C LYS A 16 17.38 3.57 21.51
N MET A 17 17.62 3.99 20.27
CA MET A 17 16.57 4.44 19.37
C MET A 17 15.56 3.32 19.10
N GLU A 18 16.04 2.10 18.86
CA GLU A 18 15.18 0.92 18.70
C GLU A 18 14.32 0.65 19.94
N VAL A 19 14.92 0.66 21.13
CA VAL A 19 14.20 0.46 22.38
C VAL A 19 13.14 1.55 22.62
N ASP A 20 13.46 2.80 22.29
CA ASP A 20 12.50 3.91 22.42
C ASP A 20 11.36 3.79 21.42
N GLN A 21 11.63 3.34 20.20
CA GLN A 21 10.60 3.04 19.20
C GLN A 21 9.70 1.88 19.67
N LEU A 22 10.27 0.79 20.18
CA LEU A 22 9.51 -0.35 20.71
C LEU A 22 8.59 0.04 21.88
N LYS A 23 9.03 0.94 22.77
CA LYS A 23 8.18 1.48 23.85
C LYS A 23 6.98 2.27 23.34
N ILE A 24 7.08 2.88 22.16
CA ILE A 24 5.98 3.59 21.51
C ILE A 24 5.04 2.55 20.87
N GLU A 25 5.57 1.59 20.13
CA GLU A 25 4.80 0.55 19.43
C GLU A 25 4.03 -0.39 20.36
N VAL A 26 4.53 -0.60 21.58
CA VAL A 26 3.81 -1.41 22.58
C VAL A 26 2.53 -0.74 23.06
N LYS A 27 2.49 0.60 23.07
CA LYS A 27 1.32 1.39 23.49
C LYS A 27 0.27 1.54 22.38
N LEU A 28 0.56 1.07 21.18
CA LEU A 28 -0.36 1.14 20.06
C LEU A 28 -1.54 0.20 20.30
N GLU A 29 -2.74 0.75 20.34
CA GLU A 29 -3.97 -0.01 20.41
C GLU A 29 -4.20 -0.75 19.09
N ARG A 30 -4.14 -2.08 19.15
CA ARG A 30 -4.34 -2.95 17.98
C ARG A 30 -5.83 -3.26 17.84
N ALA A 31 -6.36 -3.08 16.65
CA ALA A 31 -7.71 -3.54 16.33
C ALA A 31 -7.75 -5.07 16.20
N LEU A 32 -8.94 -5.65 16.42
CA LEU A 32 -9.15 -7.08 16.24
C LEU A 32 -8.99 -7.45 14.76
N VAL A 33 -8.18 -8.47 14.49
CA VAL A 33 -7.94 -8.97 13.13
C VAL A 33 -9.26 -9.35 12.45
N SER A 34 -10.19 -9.98 13.18
CA SER A 34 -11.51 -10.33 12.65
C SER A 34 -12.27 -9.11 12.11
N LYS A 35 -12.32 -8.03 12.89
CA LYS A 35 -13.00 -6.79 12.49
C LYS A 35 -12.31 -6.14 11.29
N CYS A 36 -10.98 -6.08 11.28
CA CYS A 36 -10.24 -5.54 10.14
C CYS A 36 -10.45 -6.36 8.85
N CYS A 37 -10.53 -7.69 8.96
CA CYS A 37 -10.81 -8.56 7.83
C CYS A 37 -12.23 -8.38 7.30
N GLU A 38 -13.23 -8.18 8.16
CA GLU A 38 -14.60 -7.87 7.76
C GLU A 38 -14.67 -6.55 7.00
N GLU A 39 -14.14 -5.46 7.57
CA GLU A 39 -14.11 -4.15 6.92
C GLU A 39 -13.37 -4.18 5.58
N MET A 40 -12.23 -4.88 5.52
CA MET A 40 -11.46 -5.03 4.28
C MET A 40 -12.22 -5.84 3.23
N ARG A 41 -12.90 -6.92 3.63
CA ARG A 41 -13.72 -7.72 2.73
C ARG A 41 -14.86 -6.88 2.15
N ASP A 42 -15.58 -6.15 3.01
CA ASP A 42 -16.73 -5.34 2.59
C ASP A 42 -16.29 -4.25 1.62
N TYR A 43 -15.15 -3.59 1.90
CA TYR A 43 -14.55 -2.61 1.00
C TYR A 43 -14.21 -3.22 -0.36
N ILE A 44 -13.47 -4.34 -0.38
CA ILE A 44 -13.08 -5.02 -1.62
C ILE A 44 -14.32 -5.44 -2.41
N GLN A 45 -15.31 -6.04 -1.76
CA GLN A 45 -16.50 -6.54 -2.43
C GLN A 45 -17.36 -5.42 -2.99
N SER A 46 -17.40 -4.25 -2.34
CA SER A 46 -18.08 -3.06 -2.86
C SER A 46 -17.43 -2.49 -4.12
N GLY A 47 -16.09 -2.55 -4.23
CA GLY A 47 -15.34 -2.01 -5.37
C GLY A 47 -15.06 -3.02 -6.49
N ALA A 48 -15.19 -4.32 -6.20
CA ALA A 48 -14.91 -5.39 -7.17
C ALA A 48 -15.78 -5.31 -8.42
N ASP A 49 -16.99 -4.77 -8.29
CA ASP A 49 -17.92 -4.60 -9.39
C ASP A 49 -17.55 -3.46 -10.35
N GLU A 50 -16.75 -2.49 -9.90
CA GLU A 50 -16.27 -1.36 -10.68
C GLU A 50 -14.80 -1.51 -11.08
N ASP A 51 -14.11 -2.51 -10.54
CA ASP A 51 -12.71 -2.79 -10.83
C ASP A 51 -12.56 -3.30 -12.28
N PRO A 52 -11.91 -2.51 -13.17
CA PRO A 52 -11.78 -2.86 -14.57
C PRO A 52 -10.83 -4.04 -14.81
N LEU A 53 -9.95 -4.37 -13.87
CA LEU A 53 -9.05 -5.52 -13.93
C LEU A 53 -9.74 -6.81 -13.45
N VAL A 54 -10.77 -6.68 -12.62
CA VAL A 54 -11.58 -7.83 -12.15
C VAL A 54 -12.66 -8.20 -13.17
N LYS A 55 -13.43 -7.22 -13.67
CA LYS A 55 -14.49 -7.46 -14.67
C LYS A 55 -14.00 -7.48 -16.12
N GLY A 56 -12.82 -6.94 -16.38
CA GLY A 56 -12.31 -6.73 -17.72
C GLY A 56 -12.81 -5.42 -18.32
N ILE A 57 -11.95 -4.81 -19.14
CA ILE A 57 -12.24 -3.56 -19.85
C ILE A 57 -12.74 -3.91 -21.25
N PRO A 58 -13.92 -3.43 -21.68
CA PRO A 58 -14.34 -3.55 -23.07
C PRO A 58 -13.29 -2.93 -23.99
N GLU A 59 -12.97 -3.59 -25.11
CA GLU A 59 -11.89 -3.15 -26.01
C GLU A 59 -12.00 -1.68 -26.43
N GLU A 60 -13.22 -1.18 -26.65
CA GLU A 60 -13.47 0.22 -27.05
C GLU A 60 -13.13 1.25 -25.97
N LYS A 61 -13.17 0.84 -24.69
CA LYS A 61 -12.84 1.69 -23.54
C LYS A 61 -11.41 1.45 -23.03
N ASN A 62 -10.69 0.48 -23.60
CA ASN A 62 -9.33 0.18 -23.19
C ASN A 62 -8.35 1.25 -23.73
N PRO A 63 -7.73 2.08 -22.88
CA PRO A 63 -6.79 3.11 -23.31
C PRO A 63 -5.51 2.53 -23.95
N PHE A 64 -5.23 1.25 -23.74
CA PHE A 64 -4.10 0.52 -24.32
C PHE A 64 -4.47 -0.31 -25.56
N LYS A 65 -5.69 -0.19 -26.09
CA LYS A 65 -6.04 -0.80 -27.38
C LYS A 65 -5.08 -0.26 -28.44
N GLU A 66 -4.49 -1.16 -29.25
CA GLU A 66 -3.70 -0.77 -30.41
C GLU A 66 -4.52 0.15 -31.30
N LYS A 67 -4.18 1.44 -31.30
CA LYS A 67 -4.59 2.34 -32.37
C LYS A 67 -3.79 1.88 -33.57
N GLY A 68 -4.47 1.28 -34.55
CA GLY A 68 -3.86 0.78 -35.77
C GLY A 68 -2.72 1.70 -36.21
N GLY A 69 -1.52 1.13 -36.31
CA GLY A 69 -0.30 1.89 -36.57
C GLY A 69 -0.51 2.84 -37.73
N CYS A 70 -0.05 4.08 -37.58
CA CYS A 70 0.08 4.98 -38.71
C CYS A 70 0.90 4.26 -39.78
N VAL A 71 0.25 3.80 -40.84
CA VAL A 71 0.95 3.38 -42.05
C VAL A 71 1.39 4.68 -42.69
N ILE A 72 2.65 5.06 -42.44
CA ILE A 72 3.30 6.10 -43.23
C ILE A 72 3.41 5.52 -44.65
N CYS A 73 2.46 5.90 -45.50
CA CYS A 73 2.52 5.70 -46.95
C CYS A 73 3.52 6.67 -47.57
#